data_AF-A0A4R4RF19-F1
#
_entry.id   AF-A0A4R4RF19-F1
#
_cell.length_a   1.000
_cell.length_b   1.000
_cell.length_c   1.000
_cell.angle_alpha   90.00
_cell.angle_beta   90.00
_cell.angle_gamma   90.00
#
_symmetry.space_group_name_H-M   'P 1'
#
loop_
_entity.id
_entity.type
_entity.pdbx_description
1 polymer ?
#
loop_
_entity_poly.entity_id
_entity_poly.type
_entity_poly.pdbx_seq_one_letter_code
_entity_poly.pdbx_strand_id
1 'polypeptide(L)'
;MEQRGPAHGIHRHRLAIAPLSDDELISRIEGIEPLPDADDNDPAWLEQATWDRAEFLLAAADAIGERRLLRAIAPLFQKAPLGDAHEMMRGLRHGPEQAAAPNWQALTGIMRPLTRHHRAGCRRWAVRELGILRDDQALDDLVSALGDDQPLVRSEACTSLRALAQAIPAARRQVEAHLETIAEHDTCAEVRSDAQRAIETLA
;
A
#
# COMPACT_ATOMS: atom_id res chain seq x y z
N MET A 1 31.46 -6.55 0.50
CA MET A 1 30.09 -6.63 -0.06
C MET A 1 29.93 -5.47 -1.01
N GLU A 2 29.99 -5.70 -2.32
CA GLU A 2 29.64 -4.65 -3.29
C GLU A 2 28.19 -4.23 -3.04
N GLN A 3 27.96 -2.97 -2.71
CA GLN A 3 26.64 -2.36 -2.59
C GLN A 3 25.98 -2.33 -3.98
N ARG A 4 25.39 -3.44 -4.40
CA ARG A 4 24.55 -3.48 -5.60
C ARG A 4 23.19 -2.92 -5.21
N GLY A 5 22.86 -1.74 -5.74
CA GLY A 5 21.55 -1.13 -5.51
C GLY A 5 20.39 -2.00 -6.00
N PRO A 6 19.17 -1.75 -5.52
CA PRO A 6 17.99 -2.61 -5.75
C PRO A 6 17.64 -2.77 -7.24
N ALA A 7 18.02 -1.81 -8.09
CA ALA A 7 17.78 -1.86 -9.53
C ALA A 7 18.36 -3.12 -10.21
N HIS A 8 19.51 -3.60 -9.75
CA HIS A 8 20.13 -4.80 -10.33
C HIS A 8 19.32 -6.07 -10.00
N GLY A 9 18.84 -6.16 -8.76
CA GLY A 9 18.02 -7.27 -8.30
C GLY A 9 16.65 -7.31 -8.96
N ILE A 10 15.99 -6.16 -9.08
CA ILE A 10 14.72 -6.01 -9.81
C ILE A 10 14.89 -6.42 -11.27
N HIS A 11 15.95 -5.97 -11.95
CA HIS A 11 16.20 -6.33 -13.35
C HIS A 11 16.37 -7.85 -13.53
N ARG A 12 17.12 -8.51 -12.65
CA ARG A 12 17.27 -9.97 -12.65
C ARG A 12 15.93 -10.68 -12.49
N HIS A 13 15.08 -10.24 -11.55
CA HIS A 13 13.75 -10.83 -11.38
C HIS A 13 12.84 -10.59 -12.59
N ARG A 14 12.92 -9.42 -13.24
CA ARG A 14 12.18 -9.17 -14.50
C ARG A 14 12.56 -10.17 -15.60
N LEU A 15 13.85 -10.48 -15.76
CA LEU A 15 14.30 -11.51 -16.70
C LEU A 15 13.77 -12.91 -16.34
N ALA A 16 13.67 -13.23 -15.04
CA ALA A 16 13.11 -14.50 -14.57
C ALA A 16 11.57 -14.58 -14.70
N ILE A 17 10.87 -13.45 -14.67
CA ILE A 17 9.41 -13.35 -14.85
C ILE A 17 9.03 -13.37 -16.33
N ALA A 18 9.87 -12.81 -17.21
CA ALA A 18 9.60 -12.69 -18.65
C ALA A 18 9.10 -13.99 -19.32
N PRO A 19 9.66 -15.19 -19.08
CA PRO A 19 9.18 -16.42 -19.70
C PRO A 19 7.93 -17.01 -19.04
N LEU A 20 7.51 -16.53 -17.86
CA LEU A 20 6.36 -17.07 -17.14
C LEU A 20 5.05 -16.65 -17.83
N SER A 21 4.12 -17.59 -17.94
CA SER A 21 2.70 -17.28 -18.18
C SER A 21 2.11 -16.48 -17.02
N ASP A 22 0.95 -15.89 -17.26
CA ASP A 22 0.27 -15.10 -16.24
C ASP A 22 -0.18 -15.94 -15.04
N ASP A 23 -0.56 -17.20 -15.25
CA ASP A 23 -0.95 -18.11 -14.16
C ASP A 23 0.28 -18.52 -13.33
N GLU A 24 1.42 -18.75 -13.98
CA GLU A 24 2.69 -19.06 -13.29
C GLU A 24 3.20 -17.87 -12.47
N LEU A 25 3.10 -16.65 -13.01
CA LEU A 25 3.47 -15.44 -12.26
C LEU A 25 2.59 -15.27 -11.02
N ILE A 26 1.27 -15.43 -11.16
CA ILE A 26 0.33 -15.33 -10.02
C ILE A 26 0.63 -16.41 -8.99
N SER A 27 0.77 -17.67 -9.42
CA SER A 27 1.10 -18.78 -8.52
C SER A 27 2.40 -18.52 -7.76
N ARG A 28 3.39 -17.91 -8.43
CA ARG A 28 4.66 -17.54 -7.80
C ARG A 28 4.52 -16.39 -6.80
N ILE A 29 3.71 -15.38 -7.10
CA ILE A 29 3.39 -14.31 -6.14
C ILE A 29 2.68 -14.90 -4.93
N GLU A 30 1.65 -15.73 -5.13
CA GLU A 30 0.88 -16.36 -4.05
C GLU A 30 1.75 -17.26 -3.17
N GLY A 31 2.69 -18.00 -3.78
CA GLY A 31 3.58 -18.93 -3.09
C GLY A 31 4.76 -18.29 -2.36
N ILE A 32 5.06 -17.01 -2.59
CA ILE A 32 6.15 -16.34 -1.88
C ILE A 32 5.75 -16.03 -0.44
N GLU A 33 6.69 -16.20 0.49
CA GLU A 33 6.53 -15.70 1.83
C GLU A 33 6.35 -14.16 1.77
N PRO A 34 5.31 -13.60 2.39
CA PRO A 34 5.12 -12.15 2.42
C PRO A 34 6.33 -11.42 3.03
N LEU A 35 6.51 -10.14 2.70
CA LEU A 35 7.49 -9.30 3.38
C LEU A 35 7.11 -9.11 4.86
N PRO A 36 8.04 -8.75 5.75
CA PRO A 36 7.75 -8.62 7.18
C PRO A 36 6.63 -7.60 7.47
N ASP A 37 5.70 -7.97 8.35
CA ASP A 37 4.77 -7.02 8.98
C ASP A 37 5.49 -6.29 10.13
N ALA A 38 6.63 -5.67 9.80
CA ALA A 38 7.48 -5.01 10.75
C ALA A 38 7.80 -3.57 10.31
N ASP A 39 8.11 -2.71 11.27
CA ASP A 39 8.51 -1.33 10.99
C ASP A 39 9.89 -1.25 10.31
N ASP A 40 10.27 -0.05 9.89
CA ASP A 40 11.49 0.18 9.12
C ASP A 40 12.78 -0.10 9.90
N ASN A 41 12.72 -0.20 11.23
CA ASN A 41 13.87 -0.47 12.09
C ASN A 41 14.00 -1.96 12.45
N ASP A 42 13.11 -2.81 11.94
CA ASP A 42 13.10 -4.23 12.28
C ASP A 42 14.30 -4.98 11.67
N PRO A 43 15.02 -5.81 12.46
CA PRO A 43 16.13 -6.62 11.97
C PRO A 43 15.78 -7.56 10.81
N ALA A 44 14.51 -7.89 10.58
CA ALA A 44 14.05 -8.70 9.44
C ALA A 44 14.42 -8.06 8.09
N TRP A 45 14.61 -6.74 8.04
CA TRP A 45 15.13 -6.02 6.87
C TRP A 45 16.65 -6.15 6.69
N LEU A 46 17.40 -6.70 7.65
CA LEU A 46 18.83 -6.93 7.49
C LEU A 46 19.14 -8.21 6.70
N GLU A 47 18.15 -9.06 6.49
CA GLU A 47 18.31 -10.32 5.78
C GLU A 47 18.28 -10.12 4.25
N GLN A 48 19.30 -10.64 3.57
CA GLN A 48 19.38 -10.59 2.10
C GLN A 48 18.15 -11.24 1.42
N ALA A 49 17.55 -12.25 2.04
CA ALA A 49 16.35 -12.90 1.52
C ALA A 49 15.11 -11.98 1.54
N THR A 50 15.01 -11.07 2.51
CA THR A 50 13.93 -10.07 2.54
C THR A 50 14.06 -9.09 1.38
N TRP A 51 15.28 -8.62 1.11
CA TRP A 51 15.54 -7.76 -0.05
C TRP A 51 15.27 -8.47 -1.38
N ASP A 52 15.71 -9.72 -1.54
CA ASP A 52 15.44 -10.49 -2.76
C ASP A 52 13.94 -10.66 -3.03
N ARG A 53 13.12 -10.90 -1.98
CA ARG A 53 11.66 -10.95 -2.09
C ARG A 53 11.06 -9.59 -2.45
N ALA A 54 11.56 -8.51 -1.86
CA ALA A 54 11.08 -7.16 -2.17
C ALA A 54 11.39 -6.78 -3.63
N GLU A 55 12.61 -7.05 -4.08
CA GLU A 55 13.01 -6.88 -5.48
C GLU A 55 12.15 -7.71 -6.44
N PHE A 56 11.81 -8.96 -6.07
CA PHE A 56 10.89 -9.80 -6.84
C PHE A 56 9.50 -9.19 -6.93
N LEU A 57 8.93 -8.73 -5.81
CA LEU A 57 7.59 -8.14 -5.78
C LEU A 57 7.52 -6.84 -6.60
N LEU A 58 8.57 -6.02 -6.59
CA LEU A 58 8.66 -4.83 -7.43
C LEU A 58 8.77 -5.19 -8.92
N ALA A 59 9.58 -6.20 -9.27
CA ALA A 59 9.62 -6.72 -10.63
C ALA A 59 8.28 -7.32 -11.09
N ALA A 60 7.56 -7.99 -10.18
CA ALA A 60 6.24 -8.53 -10.42
C ALA A 60 5.20 -7.42 -10.61
N ALA A 61 5.27 -6.33 -9.84
CA ALA A 61 4.44 -5.15 -10.04
C ALA A 61 4.61 -4.61 -11.47
N ASP A 62 5.85 -4.38 -11.92
CA ASP A 62 6.12 -3.93 -13.29
C ASP A 62 5.48 -4.86 -14.34
N ALA A 63 5.66 -6.18 -14.19
CA ALA A 63 5.07 -7.17 -15.08
C ALA A 63 3.53 -7.13 -15.06
N ILE A 64 2.91 -6.90 -13.90
CA ILE A 64 1.45 -6.73 -13.78
C ILE A 64 0.98 -5.54 -14.62
N GLY A 65 1.70 -4.42 -14.57
CA GLY A 65 1.42 -3.22 -15.37
C GLY A 65 1.56 -3.46 -16.87
N GLU A 66 2.68 -4.03 -17.28
CA GLU A 66 2.96 -4.34 -18.70
C GLU A 66 1.94 -5.29 -19.31
N ARG A 67 1.46 -6.26 -18.54
CA ARG A 67 0.53 -7.30 -18.98
C ARG A 67 -0.94 -6.97 -18.72
N ARG A 68 -1.24 -5.84 -18.05
CA ARG A 68 -2.58 -5.47 -17.59
C ARG A 68 -3.25 -6.56 -16.73
N LEU A 69 -2.47 -7.16 -15.84
CA LEU A 69 -2.85 -8.36 -15.11
C LEU A 69 -3.62 -8.05 -13.81
N LEU A 70 -4.87 -7.59 -13.93
CA LEU A 70 -5.67 -7.15 -12.77
C LEU A 70 -5.81 -8.20 -11.66
N ARG A 71 -5.94 -9.49 -12.03
CA ARG A 71 -6.09 -10.60 -11.08
C ARG A 71 -4.86 -10.82 -10.18
N ALA A 72 -3.69 -10.29 -10.54
CA ALA A 72 -2.47 -10.40 -9.76
C ALA A 72 -2.27 -9.25 -8.75
N ILE A 73 -3.09 -8.19 -8.83
CA ILE A 73 -2.97 -7.02 -7.96
C ILE A 73 -3.23 -7.40 -6.50
N ALA A 74 -4.33 -8.08 -6.20
CA ALA A 74 -4.62 -8.49 -4.83
C ALA A 74 -3.54 -9.44 -4.25
N PRO A 75 -3.12 -10.52 -4.94
CA PRO A 75 -2.00 -11.35 -4.51
C PRO A 75 -0.72 -10.56 -4.22
N LEU A 76 -0.39 -9.55 -5.05
CA LEU A 76 0.78 -8.70 -4.85
C LEU A 76 0.69 -7.92 -3.52
N PHE A 77 -0.41 -7.20 -3.30
CA PHE A 77 -0.60 -6.38 -2.09
C PHE A 77 -0.72 -7.21 -0.81
N GLN A 78 -1.16 -8.47 -0.89
CA GLN A 78 -1.13 -9.41 0.25
C GLN A 78 0.29 -9.72 0.73
N LYS A 79 1.32 -9.46 -0.10
CA LYS A 79 2.73 -9.64 0.24
C LYS A 79 3.43 -8.37 0.70
N ALA A 80 2.70 -7.24 0.75
CA ALA A 80 3.26 -5.96 1.13
C ALA A 80 3.72 -5.94 2.60
N PRO A 81 4.82 -5.22 2.91
CA PRO A 81 5.33 -5.08 4.27
C PRO A 81 4.53 -4.07 5.06
N LEU A 82 4.72 -4.06 6.38
CA LEU A 82 4.19 -2.96 7.20
C LEU A 82 4.97 -1.67 6.99
N GLY A 83 6.31 -1.74 6.94
CA GLY A 83 7.21 -0.61 6.68
C GLY A 83 7.28 -0.17 5.21
N ASP A 84 8.00 0.92 4.97
CA ASP A 84 8.42 1.40 3.64
C ASP A 84 9.94 1.67 3.68
N ALA A 85 10.70 0.62 4.00
CA ALA A 85 12.14 0.69 4.22
C ALA A 85 12.84 1.40 3.04
N HIS A 86 13.52 2.51 3.36
CA HIS A 86 14.17 3.40 2.39
C HIS A 86 13.27 3.90 1.25
N GLU A 87 11.96 4.01 1.50
CA GLU A 87 10.92 4.42 0.53
C GLU A 87 10.81 3.52 -0.71
N MET A 88 11.45 2.34 -0.70
CA MET A 88 11.58 1.49 -1.87
C MET A 88 10.24 0.87 -2.26
N MET A 89 9.40 0.54 -1.29
CA MET A 89 8.16 -0.20 -1.53
C MET A 89 7.08 0.66 -2.18
N ARG A 90 7.28 1.98 -2.26
CA ARG A 90 6.44 2.89 -3.07
C ARG A 90 6.35 2.47 -4.53
N GLY A 91 7.34 1.73 -5.04
CA GLY A 91 7.32 1.17 -6.38
C GLY A 91 6.20 0.13 -6.61
N LEU A 92 5.69 -0.51 -5.55
CA LEU A 92 4.74 -1.63 -5.63
C LEU A 92 3.43 -1.27 -6.35
N ARG A 93 3.00 0.00 -6.27
CA ARG A 93 1.72 0.45 -6.84
C ARG A 93 1.74 0.77 -8.33
N HIS A 94 2.89 1.18 -8.90
CA HIS A 94 2.91 1.77 -10.24
C HIS A 94 2.45 0.79 -11.33
N GLY A 95 2.83 -0.48 -11.20
CA GLY A 95 2.36 -1.54 -12.08
C GLY A 95 0.85 -1.79 -11.98
N PRO A 96 0.29 -2.05 -10.78
CA PRO A 96 -1.15 -2.09 -10.54
C PRO A 96 -1.91 -0.87 -11.09
N GLU A 97 -1.39 0.34 -10.88
CA GLU A 97 -1.96 1.57 -11.42
C GLU A 97 -1.99 1.53 -12.96
N GLN A 98 -0.86 1.20 -13.60
CA GLN A 98 -0.74 1.05 -15.05
C GLN A 98 -1.70 -0.03 -15.60
N ALA A 99 -1.87 -1.14 -14.89
CA ALA A 99 -2.72 -2.24 -15.31
C ALA A 99 -4.20 -1.84 -15.32
N ALA A 100 -4.63 -1.05 -14.33
CA ALA A 100 -5.99 -0.58 -14.19
C ALA A 100 -6.32 0.62 -15.10
N ALA A 101 -5.32 1.43 -15.47
CA ALA A 101 -5.52 2.63 -16.27
C ALA A 101 -6.24 2.34 -17.61
N PRO A 102 -7.25 3.16 -18.00
CA PRO A 102 -7.82 4.31 -17.28
C PRO A 102 -9.00 3.95 -16.35
N ASN A 103 -9.33 2.67 -16.17
CA ASN A 103 -10.43 2.21 -15.32
C ASN A 103 -9.99 2.11 -13.84
N TRP A 104 -9.75 3.27 -13.23
CA TRP A 104 -9.30 3.38 -11.84
C TRP A 104 -10.31 2.82 -10.83
N GLN A 105 -11.61 2.84 -11.15
CA GLN A 105 -12.64 2.24 -10.31
C GLN A 105 -12.46 0.73 -10.14
N ALA A 106 -11.90 0.04 -11.13
CA ALA A 106 -11.56 -1.38 -10.98
C ALA A 106 -10.47 -1.57 -9.93
N LEU A 107 -9.46 -0.69 -9.88
CA LEU A 107 -8.43 -0.73 -8.85
C LEU A 107 -9.02 -0.42 -7.48
N THR A 108 -9.89 0.60 -7.35
CA THR A 108 -10.66 0.86 -6.12
C THR A 108 -11.37 -0.41 -5.64
N GLY A 109 -12.10 -1.09 -6.54
CA GLY A 109 -12.81 -2.33 -6.21
C GLY A 109 -11.92 -3.47 -5.75
N ILE A 110 -10.69 -3.57 -6.27
CA ILE A 110 -9.69 -4.57 -5.84
C ILE A 110 -9.09 -4.22 -4.47
N MET A 111 -8.83 -2.94 -4.21
CA MET A 111 -8.14 -2.50 -3.00
C MET A 111 -9.04 -2.49 -1.76
N ARG A 112 -10.33 -2.16 -1.91
CA ARG A 112 -11.29 -2.06 -0.78
C ARG A 112 -11.38 -3.32 0.10
N PRO A 113 -11.47 -4.55 -0.44
CA PRO A 113 -11.45 -5.75 0.40
C PRO A 113 -10.15 -5.94 1.21
N LEU A 114 -9.02 -5.45 0.69
CA LEU A 114 -7.69 -5.63 1.30
C LEU A 114 -7.50 -4.77 2.56
N THR A 115 -8.33 -3.74 2.77
CA THR A 115 -8.33 -2.95 4.01
C THR A 115 -8.74 -3.76 5.24
N ARG A 116 -9.25 -4.98 5.05
CA ARG A 116 -9.66 -5.91 6.13
C ARG A 116 -8.79 -7.17 6.18
N HIS A 117 -7.66 -7.16 5.47
CA HIS A 117 -6.75 -8.32 5.45
C HIS A 117 -6.13 -8.57 6.83
N HIS A 118 -5.83 -9.83 7.14
CA HIS A 118 -5.27 -10.21 8.45
C HIS A 118 -3.86 -9.63 8.70
N ARG A 119 -3.16 -9.25 7.63
CA ARG A 119 -1.81 -8.64 7.68
C ARG A 119 -1.89 -7.13 7.68
N ALA A 120 -1.20 -6.49 8.63
CA ALA A 120 -1.21 -5.04 8.76
C ALA A 120 -0.53 -4.34 7.58
N GLY A 121 0.53 -4.94 7.00
CA GLY A 121 1.16 -4.41 5.79
C GLY A 121 0.19 -4.34 4.62
N CYS A 122 -0.53 -5.43 4.36
CA CYS A 122 -1.56 -5.45 3.30
C CYS A 122 -2.62 -4.35 3.52
N ARG A 123 -3.15 -4.21 4.74
CA ARG A 123 -4.13 -3.17 5.07
C ARG A 123 -3.57 -1.77 4.85
N ARG A 124 -2.36 -1.48 5.35
CA ARG A 124 -1.71 -0.18 5.21
C ARG A 124 -1.56 0.21 3.75
N TRP A 125 -0.99 -0.66 2.93
CA TRP A 125 -0.78 -0.37 1.51
C TRP A 125 -2.09 -0.26 0.73
N ALA A 126 -3.12 -1.00 1.13
CA ALA A 126 -4.46 -0.84 0.55
C ALA A 126 -5.09 0.51 0.90
N VAL A 127 -5.02 0.93 2.16
CA VAL A 127 -5.49 2.25 2.62
C VAL A 127 -4.77 3.36 1.88
N ARG A 128 -3.43 3.26 1.77
CA ARG A 128 -2.60 4.22 1.01
C ARG A 128 -3.05 4.35 -0.43
N GLU A 129 -3.22 3.22 -1.12
CA GLU A 129 -3.62 3.19 -2.53
C GLU A 129 -5.00 3.82 -2.74
N LEU A 130 -5.98 3.52 -1.87
CA LEU A 130 -7.30 4.15 -1.92
C LEU A 130 -7.21 5.68 -1.73
N GLY A 131 -6.33 6.17 -0.86
CA GLY A 131 -6.07 7.60 -0.69
C GLY A 131 -5.43 8.27 -1.93
N ILE A 132 -4.65 7.53 -2.71
CA ILE A 132 -4.06 7.99 -3.98
C ILE A 132 -5.13 8.07 -5.06
N LEU A 133 -5.99 7.05 -5.15
CA LEU A 133 -7.06 6.97 -6.14
C LEU A 133 -8.13 8.04 -5.94
N ARG A 134 -8.38 8.43 -4.67
CA ARG A 134 -9.34 9.48 -4.29
C ARG A 134 -10.74 9.23 -4.85
N ASP A 135 -11.13 7.97 -4.89
CA ASP A 135 -12.45 7.51 -5.28
C ASP A 135 -13.39 7.61 -4.06
N ASP A 136 -14.55 8.27 -4.20
CA ASP A 136 -15.50 8.44 -3.10
C ASP A 136 -16.02 7.12 -2.56
N GLN A 137 -16.03 6.07 -3.37
CA GLN A 137 -16.43 4.72 -2.95
C GLN A 137 -15.54 4.14 -1.85
N ALA A 138 -14.34 4.71 -1.65
CA ALA A 138 -13.41 4.28 -0.62
C ALA A 138 -13.60 4.99 0.73
N LEU A 139 -14.48 6.01 0.82
CA LEU A 139 -14.61 6.84 2.02
C LEU A 139 -14.89 6.01 3.28
N ASP A 140 -15.87 5.10 3.23
CA ASP A 140 -16.23 4.26 4.38
C ASP A 140 -15.09 3.31 4.78
N ASP A 141 -14.35 2.77 3.80
CA ASP A 141 -13.21 1.90 4.06
C ASP A 141 -12.05 2.66 4.72
N LEU A 142 -11.78 3.90 4.27
CA LEU A 142 -10.77 4.77 4.86
C LEU A 142 -11.16 5.26 6.26
N VAL A 143 -12.44 5.61 6.49
CA VAL A 143 -12.95 5.96 7.82
C VAL A 143 -12.85 4.76 8.77
N SER A 144 -13.19 3.54 8.31
CA SER A 144 -13.04 2.33 9.11
C SER A 144 -11.58 2.08 9.50
N ALA A 145 -10.62 2.40 8.64
CA ALA A 145 -9.19 2.23 8.92
C ALA A 145 -8.64 3.17 10.01
N LEU A 146 -9.36 4.24 10.37
CA LEU A 146 -9.03 5.05 11.55
C LEU A 146 -9.21 4.28 12.87
N GLY A 147 -9.94 3.16 12.87
CA GLY A 147 -10.12 2.28 14.03
C GLY A 147 -9.22 1.05 14.01
N ASP A 148 -8.23 0.99 13.12
CA ASP A 148 -7.36 -0.19 12.96
C ASP A 148 -6.48 -0.45 14.21
N ASP A 149 -6.19 -1.72 14.51
CA ASP A 149 -5.37 -2.09 15.66
C ASP A 149 -3.92 -1.62 15.51
N GLN A 150 -3.41 -1.56 14.28
CA GLN A 150 -2.05 -1.14 13.97
C GLN A 150 -1.96 0.39 13.79
N PRO A 151 -1.16 1.10 14.62
CA PRO A 151 -1.02 2.56 14.52
C PRO A 151 -0.59 3.07 13.14
N LEU A 152 0.30 2.36 12.45
CA LEU A 152 0.75 2.74 11.10
C LEU A 152 -0.39 2.69 10.06
N VAL A 153 -1.38 1.81 10.22
CA VAL A 153 -2.57 1.79 9.36
C VAL A 153 -3.45 3.00 9.66
N ARG A 154 -3.64 3.35 10.94
CA ARG A 154 -4.41 4.54 11.34
C ARG A 154 -3.76 5.85 10.85
N SER A 155 -2.44 5.99 10.98
CA SER A 155 -1.67 7.11 10.42
C SER A 155 -1.84 7.24 8.90
N GLU A 156 -1.79 6.11 8.18
CA GLU A 156 -2.02 6.07 6.74
C GLU A 156 -3.46 6.47 6.38
N ALA A 157 -4.44 6.06 7.20
CA ALA A 157 -5.85 6.43 7.04
C ALA A 157 -6.05 7.94 7.21
N CYS A 158 -5.43 8.58 8.20
CA CYS A 158 -5.44 10.04 8.33
C CYS A 158 -4.93 10.74 7.06
N THR A 159 -3.79 10.27 6.54
CA THR A 159 -3.17 10.84 5.33
C THR A 159 -4.03 10.62 4.09
N SER A 160 -4.66 9.45 3.97
CA SER A 160 -5.48 9.03 2.83
C SER A 160 -6.82 9.76 2.80
N LEU A 161 -7.48 9.91 3.96
CA LEU A 161 -8.72 10.68 4.09
C LEU A 161 -8.52 12.15 3.76
N ARG A 162 -7.41 12.75 4.20
CA ARG A 162 -7.02 14.11 3.80
C ARG A 162 -6.92 14.23 2.28
N ALA A 163 -6.23 13.29 1.62
CA ALA A 163 -6.05 13.32 0.16
C ALA A 163 -7.40 13.18 -0.57
N LEU A 164 -8.30 12.32 -0.07
CA LEU A 164 -9.65 12.17 -0.61
C LEU A 164 -10.48 13.44 -0.41
N ALA A 165 -10.51 14.02 0.80
CA ALA A 165 -11.24 15.25 1.11
C ALA A 165 -10.75 16.48 0.32
N GLN A 166 -9.46 16.52 -0.04
CA GLN A 166 -8.93 17.56 -0.94
C GLN A 166 -9.51 17.45 -2.35
N ALA A 167 -9.71 16.24 -2.87
CA ALA A 167 -10.31 16.03 -4.19
C ALA A 167 -11.85 16.05 -4.17
N ILE A 168 -12.47 15.77 -3.02
CA ILE A 168 -13.91 15.63 -2.87
C ILE A 168 -14.39 16.61 -1.79
N PRO A 169 -14.63 17.90 -2.14
CA PRO A 169 -15.00 18.93 -1.17
C PRO A 169 -16.24 18.59 -0.34
N ALA A 170 -17.19 17.82 -0.91
CA ALA A 170 -18.39 17.38 -0.21
C ALA A 170 -18.09 16.46 1.00
N ALA A 171 -16.99 15.71 0.97
CA ALA A 171 -16.58 14.82 2.05
C ALA A 171 -15.82 15.54 3.17
N ARG A 172 -15.34 16.77 2.93
CA ARG A 172 -14.39 17.47 3.82
C ARG A 172 -14.88 17.57 5.26
N ARG A 173 -16.09 18.07 5.48
CA ARG A 173 -16.65 18.26 6.84
C ARG A 173 -16.74 16.94 7.62
N GLN A 174 -17.14 15.86 6.94
CA GLN A 174 -17.22 14.54 7.56
C GLN A 174 -15.82 14.04 7.92
N VAL A 175 -14.87 14.18 6.99
CA VAL A 175 -13.48 13.78 7.21
C VAL A 175 -12.85 14.56 8.36
N GLU A 176 -13.04 15.88 8.42
CA GLU A 176 -12.55 16.73 9.52
C GLU A 176 -13.08 16.25 10.88
N ALA A 177 -14.39 15.98 11.00
CA ALA A 177 -14.97 15.50 12.26
C ALA A 177 -14.36 14.15 12.72
N HIS A 178 -14.10 13.24 11.78
CA HIS A 178 -13.41 11.98 12.10
C HIS A 178 -11.96 12.21 12.52
N LEU A 179 -11.24 13.10 11.84
CA LEU A 179 -9.85 13.43 12.17
C LEU A 179 -9.75 14.15 13.52
N GLU A 180 -10.68 15.04 13.88
CA GLU A 180 -10.74 15.69 15.19
C GLU A 180 -10.86 14.66 16.32
N THR A 181 -11.75 13.68 16.15
CA THR A 181 -11.91 12.57 17.09
C THR A 181 -10.59 11.81 17.28
N ILE A 182 -9.87 11.55 16.20
CA ILE A 182 -8.57 10.84 16.24
C ILE A 182 -7.49 11.71 16.89
N ALA A 183 -7.44 13.00 16.56
CA ALA A 183 -6.50 13.95 17.15
C ALA A 183 -6.66 14.07 18.68
N GLU A 184 -7.89 13.94 19.18
CA GLU A 184 -8.20 14.04 20.61
C GLU A 184 -8.03 12.71 21.37
N HIS A 185 -8.32 11.57 20.74
CA HIS A 185 -8.56 10.31 21.48
C HIS A 185 -7.67 9.14 21.05
N ASP A 186 -6.90 9.22 19.97
CA ASP A 186 -6.04 8.10 19.58
C ASP A 186 -4.99 7.80 20.65
N THR A 187 -4.73 6.51 20.89
CA THR A 187 -3.78 6.05 21.90
C THR A 187 -2.32 6.34 21.50
N CYS A 188 -2.02 6.43 20.21
CA CYS A 188 -0.70 6.68 19.66
C CYS A 188 -0.49 8.18 19.40
N ALA A 189 0.60 8.74 19.94
CA ALA A 189 0.90 10.17 19.82
C ALA A 189 1.20 10.60 18.38
N GLU A 190 1.85 9.71 17.62
CA GLU A 190 2.15 9.89 16.21
C GLU A 190 0.85 9.96 15.39
N VAL A 191 -0.11 9.06 15.64
CA VAL A 191 -1.42 9.09 14.96
C VAL A 191 -2.20 10.37 15.26
N ARG A 192 -2.22 10.82 16.54
CA ARG A 192 -2.83 12.11 16.89
C ARG A 192 -2.19 13.28 16.13
N SER A 193 -0.86 13.26 16.00
CA SER A 193 -0.12 14.32 15.29
C SER A 193 -0.39 14.28 13.78
N ASP A 194 -0.52 13.10 13.20
CA ASP A 194 -0.89 12.91 11.79
C ASP A 194 -2.31 13.38 11.49
N ALA A 195 -3.26 13.13 12.40
CA ALA A 195 -4.63 13.63 12.30
C ALA A 195 -4.68 15.16 12.38
N GLN A 196 -3.97 15.77 13.34
CA GLN A 196 -3.87 17.23 13.47
C GLN A 196 -3.29 17.89 12.20
N ARG A 197 -2.18 17.35 11.69
CA ARG A 197 -1.56 17.81 10.43
C ARG A 197 -2.51 17.66 9.23
N ALA A 198 -3.33 16.61 9.23
CA ALA A 198 -4.33 16.41 8.20
C ALA A 198 -5.44 17.48 8.24
N ILE A 199 -5.94 17.84 9.42
CA ILE A 199 -6.91 18.92 9.63
C ILE A 199 -6.33 20.26 9.18
N GLU A 200 -5.12 20.60 9.62
CA GLU A 200 -4.43 21.85 9.25
C GLU A 200 -4.25 22.02 7.74
N THR A 201 -4.13 20.91 7.01
CA THR A 201 -4.00 20.92 5.55
C THR A 201 -5.35 21.08 4.82
N LEU A 202 -6.47 20.81 5.50
CA LEU A 202 -7.83 20.94 4.94
C LEU A 202 -8.46 22.31 5.22
N ALA A 203 -8.00 23.00 6.25
CA ALA A 203 -8.35 24.38 6.60
C ALA A 203 -7.91 25.38 5.52
#